data_AF-A0A7W1EI14-F1
#
_entry.id   AF-A0A7W1EI14-F1
#
_cell.length_a   1.000
_cell.length_b   1.000
_cell.length_c   1.000
_cell.angle_alpha   90.00
_cell.angle_beta   90.00
_cell.angle_gamma   90.00
#
_symmetry.space_group_name_H-M   'P 1'
#
loop_
_entity.id
_entity.type
_entity.pdbx_description
1 polymer ?
#
loop_
_entity_poly.entity_id
_entity_poly.type
_entity_poly.pdbx_seq_one_letter_code
_entity_poly.pdbx_strand_id
1 'polypeptide(L)'
;MNTLLEEGLGLNVEIINDLDDFRESTLPRINYSGNEIKDCLNIEPHIILFDFGIKDYAIEVINTSPFFKVFFKNDNVEIPFDLFGAAFWLLSRYEEYLPHKTDQFNRFHYKSSIAYQYDFLHVPLINLWLHEIKNVLGKMYPDLIFRERKYNFVSTIDVDNVFKYRYKGLVRTLAGYVSDIYHQNSEGLRERTNIILNKARDPFDCYEYLIDKHREHEIKAIFFFLLGDYGMNDKNHSANDLRFQALIKHLNDYSQVGIHPSFGSNNNLQQLRIEINRLANTIHRQIGKSRQHFAMLKFPKTYQSLLQVGINEDYSMGYTNINGFRASYCYPFKWYSLEDEHETNLYIHSFCLTENTVNEEAKKLSADFLKLVEPILNEVKKYHGEFISVFHNDTFDEKMKKNYSAFVQMAK
;
A
#
# COMPACT_ATOMS: atom_id res chain seq x y z
N MET A 1 10.14 0.33 -17.67
CA MET A 1 9.31 0.79 -18.81
C MET A 1 7.91 0.19 -18.78
N ASN A 2 7.74 -1.14 -18.67
CA ASN A 2 6.43 -1.81 -18.63
C ASN A 2 5.45 -1.14 -17.66
N THR A 3 5.86 -0.89 -16.41
CA THR A 3 5.02 -0.18 -15.42
C THR A 3 4.56 1.21 -15.87
N LEU A 4 5.42 1.99 -16.53
CA LEU A 4 5.14 3.39 -16.86
C LEU A 4 4.36 3.53 -18.17
N LEU A 5 4.84 2.88 -19.23
CA LEU A 5 4.30 3.07 -20.58
C LEU A 5 3.17 2.07 -20.88
N GLU A 6 3.36 0.78 -20.57
CA GLU A 6 2.36 -0.24 -20.88
C GLU A 6 1.22 -0.26 -19.86
N GLU A 7 1.56 -0.37 -18.58
CA GLU A 7 0.56 -0.42 -17.51
C GLU A 7 0.04 0.99 -17.18
N GLY A 8 0.92 1.98 -17.16
CA GLY A 8 0.60 3.36 -16.78
C GLY A 8 -0.12 4.15 -17.88
N LEU A 9 0.45 4.20 -19.09
CA LEU A 9 -0.11 4.92 -20.24
C LEU A 9 -0.96 4.06 -21.18
N GLY A 10 -0.93 2.73 -21.01
CA GLY A 10 -1.76 1.84 -21.82
C GLY A 10 -1.24 1.66 -23.24
N LEU A 11 0.07 1.81 -23.46
CA LEU A 11 0.73 1.68 -24.75
C LEU A 11 1.29 0.27 -24.96
N ASN A 12 1.53 -0.12 -26.22
CA ASN A 12 2.38 -1.27 -26.52
C ASN A 12 3.78 -0.73 -26.85
N VAL A 13 4.83 -1.31 -26.27
CA VAL A 13 6.19 -0.79 -26.38
C VAL A 13 7.12 -1.86 -26.92
N GLU A 14 8.09 -1.44 -27.72
CA GLU A 14 9.21 -2.24 -28.22
C GLU A 14 10.52 -1.53 -27.89
N ILE A 15 11.55 -2.31 -27.52
CA ILE A 15 12.91 -1.79 -27.31
C ILE A 15 13.71 -2.01 -28.58
N ILE A 16 14.26 -0.93 -29.12
CA ILE A 16 15.18 -0.97 -30.25
C ILE A 16 16.55 -0.48 -29.77
N ASN A 17 17.57 -1.33 -29.91
CA ASN A 17 18.95 -0.99 -29.53
C ASN A 17 19.83 -0.63 -30.73
N ASP A 18 19.33 -0.84 -31.95
CA ASP A 18 20.00 -0.45 -33.19
C ASP A 18 19.51 0.94 -33.64
N LEU A 19 20.45 1.83 -33.97
CA LEU A 19 20.13 3.21 -34.30
C LEU A 19 19.46 3.34 -35.67
N ASP A 20 19.80 2.48 -36.62
CA ASP A 20 19.26 2.54 -37.96
C ASP A 20 17.82 2.00 -37.95
N ASP A 21 17.57 0.88 -37.27
CA ASP A 21 16.21 0.37 -37.02
C ASP A 21 15.31 1.42 -36.34
N PHE A 22 15.85 2.13 -35.33
CA PHE A 22 15.12 3.19 -34.63
C PHE A 22 14.77 4.37 -35.56
N ARG A 23 15.69 4.74 -36.45
CA ARG A 23 15.49 5.83 -37.42
C ARG A 23 14.49 5.48 -38.51
N GLU A 24 14.48 4.24 -38.96
CA GLU A 24 13.58 3.73 -40.00
C GLU A 24 12.16 3.43 -39.48
N SER A 25 12.00 3.24 -38.16
CA SER A 25 10.69 3.00 -37.56
C SER A 25 9.69 4.11 -37.83
N THR A 26 8.50 3.73 -38.30
CA THR A 26 7.36 4.63 -38.56
C THR A 26 6.46 4.83 -37.33
N LEU A 27 6.76 4.17 -36.21
CA LEU A 27 5.98 4.27 -34.98
C LEU A 27 6.36 5.54 -34.20
N PRO A 28 5.52 5.99 -33.25
CA PRO A 28 5.92 6.94 -32.22
C PRO A 28 7.19 6.49 -31.49
N ARG A 29 8.16 7.40 -31.31
CA ARG A 29 9.49 7.08 -30.79
C ARG A 29 9.85 7.90 -29.56
N ILE A 30 10.51 7.24 -28.61
CA ILE A 30 11.17 7.86 -27.47
C ILE A 30 12.63 7.44 -27.54
N ASN A 31 13.54 8.40 -27.71
CA ASN A 31 14.97 8.19 -27.59
C ASN A 31 15.38 8.29 -26.12
N TYR A 32 15.95 7.21 -25.59
CA TYR A 32 16.51 7.14 -24.24
C TYR A 32 18.01 6.86 -24.31
N SER A 33 18.79 7.87 -24.71
CA SER A 33 20.24 7.78 -24.86
C SER A 33 20.90 9.15 -24.62
N GLY A 34 22.23 9.17 -24.52
CA GLY A 34 23.00 10.42 -24.37
C GLY A 34 23.13 11.24 -25.66
N ASN A 35 22.66 10.74 -26.81
CA ASN A 35 22.67 11.48 -28.07
C ASN A 35 21.27 12.01 -28.35
N GLU A 36 21.16 13.26 -28.79
CA GLU A 36 19.88 13.80 -29.26
C GLU A 36 19.53 13.27 -30.66
N ILE A 37 18.29 12.82 -30.84
CA ILE A 37 17.74 12.36 -32.12
C ILE A 37 16.57 13.26 -32.50
N LYS A 38 16.55 13.75 -33.75
CA LYS A 38 15.48 14.62 -34.25
C LYS A 38 14.18 13.82 -34.48
N ASP A 39 13.05 14.55 -34.47
CA ASP A 39 11.72 14.01 -34.80
C ASP A 39 11.27 12.85 -33.90
N CYS A 40 11.69 12.89 -32.63
CA CYS A 40 11.21 12.02 -31.56
C CYS A 40 11.30 12.69 -30.18
N LEU A 41 10.65 12.10 -29.17
CA LEU A 41 10.80 12.54 -27.79
C LEU A 41 12.20 12.15 -27.30
N ASN A 42 12.97 13.09 -26.78
CA ASN A 42 14.28 12.80 -26.20
C ASN A 42 14.18 12.82 -24.67
N ILE A 43 14.64 11.75 -24.02
CA ILE A 43 14.80 11.68 -22.58
C ILE A 43 16.24 11.26 -22.32
N GLU A 44 17.04 12.18 -21.78
CA GLU A 44 18.44 11.88 -21.46
C GLU A 44 18.50 11.04 -20.18
N PRO A 45 19.21 9.90 -20.20
CA PRO A 45 19.20 8.96 -19.10
C PRO A 45 20.23 9.32 -18.03
N HIS A 46 19.87 9.13 -16.77
CA HIS A 46 20.81 9.14 -15.64
C HIS A 46 21.45 7.76 -15.48
N ILE A 47 22.65 7.71 -14.92
CA ILE A 47 23.43 6.47 -14.76
C ILE A 47 22.78 5.40 -13.89
N ILE A 48 21.75 5.74 -13.12
CA ILE A 48 21.08 4.84 -12.16
C ILE A 48 20.53 3.57 -12.81
N LEU A 49 20.06 3.62 -14.06
CA LEU A 49 19.55 2.44 -14.76
C LEU A 49 20.64 1.59 -15.43
N PHE A 50 21.89 2.05 -15.42
CA PHE A 50 23.02 1.38 -16.07
C PHE A 50 24.10 0.91 -15.10
N ASP A 51 24.13 1.49 -13.90
CA ASP A 51 25.03 1.08 -12.84
C ASP A 51 24.63 -0.27 -12.25
N PHE A 52 25.64 -1.09 -11.95
CA PHE A 52 25.42 -2.35 -11.24
C PHE A 52 25.46 -2.14 -9.72
N GLY A 53 24.45 -2.68 -9.03
CA GLY A 53 24.35 -2.67 -7.58
C GLY A 53 23.85 -1.36 -7.00
N ILE A 54 23.76 -1.33 -5.67
CA ILE A 54 23.18 -0.20 -4.93
C ILE A 54 24.27 0.83 -4.63
N LYS A 55 24.10 2.05 -5.16
CA LYS A 55 25.01 3.18 -5.01
C LYS A 55 24.29 4.39 -4.43
N ASP A 56 25.00 5.18 -3.65
CA ASP A 56 24.47 6.44 -3.14
C ASP A 56 24.64 7.54 -4.19
N TYR A 57 23.51 8.10 -4.65
CA TYR A 57 23.49 9.19 -5.62
C TYR A 57 23.09 10.48 -4.93
N ALA A 58 23.81 11.57 -5.22
CA ALA A 58 23.39 12.89 -4.78
C ALA A 58 22.12 13.31 -5.54
N ILE A 59 20.99 13.38 -4.84
CA ILE A 59 19.71 13.79 -5.41
C ILE A 59 19.46 15.26 -5.11
N GLU A 60 19.42 16.05 -6.18
CA GLU A 60 18.88 17.41 -6.14
C GLU A 60 17.47 17.41 -6.71
N VAL A 61 16.48 17.72 -5.87
CA VAL A 61 15.09 17.88 -6.29
C VAL A 61 14.83 19.35 -6.59
N ILE A 62 14.36 19.63 -7.81
CA ILE A 62 14.01 20.97 -8.27
C ILE A 62 12.50 21.09 -8.53
N ASN A 63 11.99 22.32 -8.47
CA ASN A 63 10.62 22.62 -8.89
C ASN A 63 10.61 22.96 -10.39
N THR A 64 9.77 22.30 -11.18
CA THR A 64 9.71 22.52 -12.63
C THR A 64 8.28 22.33 -13.13
N SER A 65 7.72 23.37 -13.76
CA SER A 65 6.39 23.28 -14.39
C SER A 65 6.51 22.58 -15.75
N PRO A 66 5.56 21.69 -16.13
CA PRO A 66 4.37 21.28 -15.39
C PRO A 66 4.59 20.12 -14.39
N PHE A 67 5.79 19.54 -14.35
CA PHE A 67 6.12 18.31 -13.62
C PHE A 67 6.17 18.41 -12.07
N PHE A 68 5.93 19.60 -11.51
CA PHE A 68 6.03 19.93 -10.09
C PHE A 68 7.43 19.66 -9.50
N LYS A 69 7.74 18.46 -9.04
CA LYS A 69 9.06 18.11 -8.49
C LYS A 69 9.74 17.12 -9.40
N VAL A 70 11.00 17.37 -9.74
CA VAL A 70 11.83 16.46 -10.57
C VAL A 70 13.23 16.36 -10.00
N PHE A 71 13.92 15.26 -10.29
CA PHE A 71 15.32 15.02 -9.96
C PHE A 71 15.96 14.15 -11.05
N PHE A 72 17.29 14.01 -11.02
CA PHE A 72 18.07 13.57 -12.17
C PHE A 72 17.84 14.49 -13.38
N LYS A 73 18.01 15.79 -13.14
CA LYS A 73 17.84 16.86 -14.13
C LYS A 73 18.78 16.64 -15.33
N ASN A 74 18.28 16.96 -16.52
CA ASN A 74 19.06 17.09 -17.74
C ASN A 74 18.82 18.46 -18.40
N ASP A 75 19.46 18.70 -19.55
CA ASP A 75 19.36 19.98 -20.27
C ASP A 75 18.21 20.01 -21.30
N ASN A 76 17.39 18.95 -21.38
CA ASN A 76 16.26 18.89 -22.29
C ASN A 76 15.12 19.83 -21.85
N VAL A 77 14.56 20.59 -22.79
CA VAL A 77 13.50 21.57 -22.49
C VAL A 77 12.13 20.91 -22.33
N GLU A 78 11.85 19.87 -23.10
CA GLU A 78 10.54 19.21 -23.13
C GLU A 78 10.37 18.29 -21.92
N ILE A 79 11.37 17.43 -21.66
CA ILE A 79 11.42 16.52 -20.50
C ILE A 79 12.71 16.79 -19.71
N PRO A 80 12.71 17.71 -18.72
CA PRO A 80 13.92 18.26 -18.10
C PRO A 80 14.59 17.36 -17.05
N PHE A 81 14.33 16.06 -17.10
CA PHE A 81 14.86 15.07 -16.16
C PHE A 81 14.79 13.65 -16.74
N ASP A 82 15.53 12.73 -16.15
CA ASP A 82 15.38 11.32 -16.44
C ASP A 82 14.11 10.76 -15.80
N LEU A 83 13.02 10.76 -16.57
CA LEU A 83 11.74 10.19 -16.17
C LEU A 83 11.85 8.74 -15.68
N PHE A 84 12.58 7.90 -16.40
CA PHE A 84 12.64 6.47 -16.12
C PHE A 84 13.50 6.20 -14.88
N GLY A 85 14.67 6.84 -14.77
CA GLY A 85 15.53 6.74 -13.59
C GLY A 85 14.89 7.31 -12.34
N ALA A 86 14.20 8.46 -12.43
CA ALA A 86 13.52 9.07 -11.30
C ALA A 86 12.32 8.23 -10.82
N ALA A 87 11.51 7.71 -11.75
CA ALA A 87 10.43 6.80 -11.40
C ALA A 87 10.96 5.48 -10.82
N PHE A 88 12.06 4.94 -11.36
CA PHE A 88 12.71 3.74 -10.83
C PHE A 88 13.17 3.94 -9.38
N TRP A 89 13.80 5.08 -9.05
CA TRP A 89 14.19 5.41 -7.68
C TRP A 89 13.01 5.33 -6.70
N LEU A 90 11.87 5.92 -7.09
CA LEU A 90 10.66 5.97 -6.26
C LEU A 90 9.93 4.62 -6.17
N LEU A 91 9.78 3.89 -7.28
CA LEU A 91 9.05 2.61 -7.32
C LEU A 91 9.82 1.47 -6.67
N SER A 92 11.14 1.39 -6.91
CA SER A 92 12.01 0.39 -6.27
C SER A 92 12.23 0.65 -4.78
N ARG A 93 11.83 1.84 -4.29
CA ARG A 93 12.16 2.34 -2.96
C ARG A 93 13.67 2.35 -2.71
N TYR A 94 14.43 2.79 -3.71
CA TYR A 94 15.89 2.77 -3.72
C TYR A 94 16.50 3.38 -2.44
N GLU A 95 15.93 4.50 -1.96
CA GLU A 95 16.35 5.18 -0.72
C GLU A 95 16.29 4.29 0.54
N GLU A 96 15.48 3.23 0.56
CA GLU A 96 15.34 2.32 1.69
C GLU A 96 16.44 1.23 1.71
N TYR A 97 17.22 1.10 0.64
CA TYR A 97 18.41 0.24 0.59
C TYR A 97 19.68 0.98 1.03
N LEU A 98 19.64 2.31 1.04
CA LEU A 98 20.73 3.16 1.52
C LEU A 98 20.66 3.33 3.05
N PRO A 99 21.75 3.76 3.71
CA PRO A 99 21.73 4.05 5.14
C PRO A 99 20.63 5.07 5.50
N HIS A 100 19.67 4.66 6.33
CA HIS A 100 18.52 5.49 6.69
C HIS A 100 18.16 5.36 8.17
N LYS A 101 17.29 6.27 8.64
CA LYS A 101 16.74 6.20 9.99
C LYS A 101 15.50 5.32 9.98
N THR A 102 15.43 4.42 10.95
CA THR A 102 14.24 3.63 11.20
C THR A 102 13.46 4.18 12.40
N ASP A 103 12.18 3.86 12.46
CA ASP A 103 11.35 4.15 13.62
C ASP A 103 11.48 3.05 14.71
N GLN A 104 10.69 3.18 15.79
CA GLN A 104 10.71 2.23 16.91
C GLN A 104 10.33 0.78 16.53
N PHE A 105 9.68 0.58 15.38
CA PHE A 105 9.32 -0.74 14.86
C PHE A 105 10.30 -1.21 13.78
N ASN A 106 11.43 -0.51 13.63
CA ASN A 106 12.46 -0.77 12.63
C ASN A 106 11.93 -0.69 11.19
N ARG A 107 11.02 0.26 10.93
CA ARG A 107 10.47 0.59 9.61
C ARG A 107 11.17 1.84 9.08
N PHE A 108 11.24 1.98 7.75
CA PHE A 108 11.71 3.22 7.15
C PHE A 108 10.88 4.42 7.61
N HIS A 109 11.54 5.42 8.17
CA HIS A 109 10.86 6.59 8.71
C HIS A 109 10.51 7.59 7.59
N TYR A 110 9.24 7.97 7.43
CA TYR A 110 8.80 8.85 6.32
C TYR A 110 9.61 10.14 6.18
N LYS A 111 10.07 10.75 7.28
CA LYS A 111 10.95 11.94 7.26
C LYS A 111 12.29 11.74 6.55
N SER A 112 12.74 10.50 6.40
CA SER A 112 13.92 10.14 5.61
C SER A 112 13.63 10.09 4.11
N SER A 113 12.36 10.04 3.69
CA SER A 113 12.03 10.04 2.25
C SER A 113 12.29 11.40 1.61
N ILE A 114 12.74 11.37 0.36
CA ILE A 114 12.78 12.57 -0.49
C ILE A 114 11.38 13.18 -0.66
N ALA A 115 10.33 12.34 -0.66
CA ALA A 115 8.94 12.78 -0.77
C ALA A 115 8.49 13.69 0.37
N TYR A 116 8.91 13.39 1.59
CA TYR A 116 8.68 14.26 2.73
C TYR A 116 9.61 15.48 2.72
N GLN A 117 10.90 15.28 2.43
CA GLN A 117 11.90 16.36 2.49
C GLN A 117 11.64 17.49 1.49
N TYR A 118 11.01 17.17 0.35
CA TYR A 118 10.74 18.11 -0.73
C TYR A 118 9.24 18.36 -0.97
N ASP A 119 8.40 18.06 0.03
CA ASP A 119 6.98 18.40 0.09
C ASP A 119 6.12 17.86 -1.09
N PHE A 120 6.32 16.60 -1.48
CA PHE A 120 5.49 15.93 -2.47
C PHE A 120 4.85 14.63 -1.98
N LEU A 121 4.88 14.35 -0.68
CA LEU A 121 4.31 13.15 -0.06
C LEU A 121 2.83 12.93 -0.40
N HIS A 122 2.06 14.01 -0.57
CA HIS A 122 0.62 13.96 -0.86
C HIS A 122 0.29 13.98 -2.36
N VAL A 123 1.30 13.88 -3.23
CA VAL A 123 1.13 13.81 -4.69
C VAL A 123 1.62 12.44 -5.16
N PRO A 124 0.84 11.67 -5.94
CA PRO A 124 1.35 10.50 -6.63
C PRO A 124 2.22 10.98 -7.81
N LEU A 125 3.43 11.46 -7.48
CA LEU A 125 4.29 12.25 -8.36
C LEU A 125 4.57 11.56 -9.71
N ILE A 126 4.75 10.25 -9.73
CA ILE A 126 4.94 9.50 -10.97
C ILE A 126 3.68 9.57 -11.85
N ASN A 127 2.48 9.48 -11.28
CA ASN A 127 1.24 9.60 -12.05
C ASN A 127 1.07 11.02 -12.62
N LEU A 128 1.50 12.06 -11.89
CA LEU A 128 1.58 13.42 -12.41
C LEU A 128 2.53 13.46 -13.61
N TRP A 129 3.74 12.91 -13.49
CA TRP A 129 4.68 12.86 -14.61
C TRP A 129 4.11 12.12 -15.82
N LEU A 130 3.49 10.96 -15.62
CA LEU A 130 2.85 10.21 -16.71
C LEU A 130 1.75 11.02 -17.40
N HIS A 131 0.96 11.79 -16.63
CA HIS A 131 -0.05 12.68 -17.21
C HIS A 131 0.59 13.74 -18.13
N GLU A 132 1.69 14.36 -17.71
CA GLU A 132 2.38 15.36 -18.53
C GLU A 132 3.09 14.72 -19.74
N ILE A 133 3.65 13.52 -19.58
CA ILE A 133 4.24 12.75 -20.68
C ILE A 133 3.18 12.38 -21.72
N LYS A 134 1.99 11.99 -21.28
CA LYS A 134 0.84 11.74 -22.17
C LYS A 134 0.48 13.00 -22.98
N ASN A 135 0.50 14.18 -22.35
CA ASN A 135 0.24 15.45 -23.03
C ASN A 135 1.31 15.79 -24.07
N VAL A 136 2.58 15.56 -23.76
CA VAL A 136 3.71 15.74 -24.68
C VAL A 136 3.60 14.79 -25.88
N LEU A 137 3.45 13.49 -25.62
CA LEU A 137 3.31 12.47 -26.65
C LEU A 137 2.08 12.71 -27.53
N GLY A 138 0.94 13.11 -26.96
CA GLY A 138 -0.27 13.41 -27.73
C GLY A 138 -0.16 14.62 -28.65
N LYS A 139 0.71 15.60 -28.33
CA LYS A 139 0.99 16.74 -29.21
C LYS A 139 1.89 16.34 -30.38
N MET A 140 2.91 15.53 -30.11
CA MET A 140 3.90 15.13 -31.10
C MET A 140 3.38 13.98 -32.00
N TYR A 141 2.54 13.11 -31.46
CA TYR A 141 1.93 11.97 -32.14
C TYR A 141 0.39 11.99 -31.96
N PRO A 142 -0.35 12.80 -32.75
CA PRO A 142 -1.79 12.98 -32.58
C PRO A 142 -2.63 11.72 -32.75
N ASP A 143 -2.12 10.75 -33.51
CA ASP A 143 -2.80 9.46 -33.76
C ASP A 143 -2.49 8.39 -32.68
N LEU A 144 -1.67 8.72 -31.68
CA LEU A 144 -1.33 7.80 -30.60
C LEU A 144 -2.52 7.63 -29.64
N ILE A 145 -3.01 6.39 -29.51
CA ILE A 145 -4.13 6.05 -28.65
C ILE A 145 -3.62 5.53 -27.31
N PHE A 146 -4.08 6.16 -26.23
CA PHE A 146 -3.81 5.74 -24.86
C PHE A 146 -4.99 4.94 -24.32
N ARG A 147 -4.74 3.77 -23.73
CA ARG A 147 -5.80 3.03 -23.02
C ARG A 147 -6.08 3.68 -21.67
N GLU A 148 -7.28 4.25 -21.52
CA GLU A 148 -7.71 4.85 -20.27
C GLU A 148 -7.87 3.82 -19.15
N ARG A 149 -7.38 4.17 -17.96
CA ARG A 149 -7.64 3.41 -16.74
C ARG A 149 -8.96 3.85 -16.12
N LYS A 150 -9.57 2.94 -15.36
CA LYS A 150 -10.71 3.24 -14.52
C LYS A 150 -10.25 3.32 -13.07
N TYR A 151 -10.70 4.36 -12.38
CA TYR A 151 -10.57 4.47 -10.94
C TYR A 151 -11.08 3.20 -10.25
N ASN A 152 -10.32 2.72 -9.27
CA ASN A 152 -10.66 1.53 -8.49
C ASN A 152 -10.54 1.85 -7.00
N PHE A 153 -11.57 1.55 -6.21
CA PHE A 153 -11.51 1.66 -4.76
C PHE A 153 -11.44 0.26 -4.13
N VAL A 154 -10.47 0.06 -3.25
CA VAL A 154 -10.32 -1.16 -2.45
C VAL A 154 -10.30 -0.79 -0.97
N SER A 155 -11.32 -1.23 -0.23
CA SER A 155 -11.33 -1.08 1.22
C SER A 155 -10.67 -2.29 1.87
N THR A 156 -9.73 -2.04 2.77
CA THR A 156 -8.99 -3.12 3.41
C THR A 156 -9.11 -3.03 4.91
N ILE A 157 -9.37 -4.17 5.55
CA ILE A 157 -9.63 -4.27 6.98
C ILE A 157 -8.58 -5.16 7.62
N ASP A 158 -7.79 -4.61 8.52
CA ASP A 158 -6.80 -5.33 9.30
C ASP A 158 -7.46 -5.87 10.58
N VAL A 159 -7.38 -7.18 10.77
CA VAL A 159 -7.99 -7.91 11.89
C VAL A 159 -6.90 -8.44 12.81
N ASP A 160 -6.39 -7.55 13.66
CA ASP A 160 -5.35 -7.86 14.66
C ASP A 160 -5.91 -8.66 15.83
N ASN A 161 -7.11 -8.28 16.27
CA ASN A 161 -7.81 -8.90 17.37
C ASN A 161 -9.28 -9.05 17.02
N VAL A 162 -9.72 -10.30 16.86
CA VAL A 162 -11.04 -10.61 16.33
C VAL A 162 -12.16 -10.07 17.22
N PHE A 163 -11.94 -10.10 18.54
CA PHE A 163 -12.89 -9.70 19.56
C PHE A 163 -12.17 -9.06 20.75
N LYS A 164 -12.74 -8.02 21.36
CA LYS A 164 -12.14 -7.41 22.56
C LYS A 164 -12.19 -8.36 23.75
N TYR A 165 -13.31 -9.06 23.94
CA TYR A 165 -13.55 -9.93 25.10
C TYR A 165 -13.95 -11.36 24.73
N ARG A 166 -14.75 -11.54 23.67
CA ARG A 166 -15.23 -12.89 23.30
C ARG A 166 -14.05 -13.80 22.95
N TYR A 167 -14.19 -15.06 23.36
CA TYR A 167 -13.33 -16.17 22.94
C TYR A 167 -11.83 -16.02 23.26
N LYS A 168 -11.45 -15.18 24.23
CA LYS A 168 -10.04 -15.03 24.66
C LYS A 168 -9.53 -16.17 25.57
N GLY A 169 -10.34 -17.19 25.84
CA GLY A 169 -9.99 -18.28 26.75
C GLY A 169 -10.02 -17.86 28.23
N LEU A 170 -10.13 -18.84 29.14
CA LEU A 170 -10.38 -18.59 30.56
C LEU A 170 -9.28 -17.74 31.23
N VAL A 171 -8.01 -18.07 30.97
CA VAL A 171 -6.87 -17.39 31.60
C VAL A 171 -6.83 -15.90 31.25
N ARG A 172 -6.97 -15.54 29.96
CA ARG A 172 -6.96 -14.12 29.53
C ARG A 172 -8.19 -13.38 30.03
N THR A 173 -9.35 -14.03 30.08
CA THR A 173 -10.56 -13.43 30.65
C THR A 173 -10.36 -13.09 32.13
N LEU A 174 -9.84 -14.02 32.93
CA LEU A 174 -9.56 -13.79 34.35
C LEU A 174 -8.49 -12.73 34.57
N ALA A 175 -7.39 -12.78 33.82
CA ALA A 175 -6.36 -11.74 33.86
C ALA A 175 -6.92 -10.35 33.52
N GLY A 176 -7.86 -10.28 32.55
CA GLY A 176 -8.58 -9.06 32.22
C GLY A 176 -9.42 -8.53 33.39
N TYR A 177 -10.17 -9.40 34.08
CA TYR A 177 -10.89 -9.02 35.30
C TYR A 177 -9.97 -8.49 36.40
N VAL A 178 -8.85 -9.18 36.66
CA VAL A 178 -7.86 -8.75 37.67
C VAL A 178 -7.28 -7.39 37.30
N SER A 179 -6.91 -7.19 36.03
CA SER A 179 -6.41 -5.92 35.51
C SER A 179 -7.44 -4.80 35.68
N ASP A 180 -8.69 -5.03 35.31
CA ASP A 180 -9.74 -4.01 35.41
C ASP A 180 -10.04 -3.66 36.89
N ILE A 181 -9.98 -4.64 37.81
CA ILE A 181 -10.09 -4.38 39.27
C ILE A 181 -8.90 -3.56 39.77
N TYR A 182 -7.67 -3.97 39.42
CA TYR A 182 -6.43 -3.32 39.85
C TYR A 182 -6.36 -1.86 39.40
N HIS A 183 -6.78 -1.58 38.16
CA HIS A 183 -6.83 -0.24 37.59
C HIS A 183 -8.14 0.52 37.90
N GLN A 184 -9.02 -0.03 38.76
CA GLN A 184 -10.31 0.58 39.14
C GLN A 184 -11.23 0.90 37.93
N ASN A 185 -11.11 0.13 36.85
CA ASN A 185 -11.88 0.29 35.62
C ASN A 185 -13.25 -0.40 35.72
N SER A 186 -14.17 0.20 36.49
CA SER A 186 -15.51 -0.33 36.71
C SER A 186 -16.35 -0.45 35.42
N GLU A 187 -16.13 0.46 34.46
CA GLU A 187 -16.75 0.41 33.14
C GLU A 187 -16.29 -0.82 32.35
N GLY A 188 -14.98 -1.06 32.28
CA GLY A 188 -14.41 -2.24 31.61
C GLY A 188 -14.89 -3.56 32.23
N LEU A 189 -15.00 -3.64 33.56
CA LEU A 189 -15.55 -4.80 34.25
C LEU A 189 -17.00 -5.09 33.83
N ARG A 190 -17.84 -4.05 33.80
CA ARG A 190 -19.25 -4.15 33.41
C ARG A 190 -19.38 -4.53 31.94
N GLU A 191 -18.62 -3.87 31.06
CA GLU A 191 -18.59 -4.14 29.62
C GLU A 191 -18.20 -5.61 29.36
N ARG A 192 -17.06 -6.05 29.90
CA ARG A 192 -16.56 -7.44 29.81
C ARG A 192 -17.61 -8.45 30.27
N THR A 193 -18.22 -8.21 31.43
CA THR A 193 -19.23 -9.11 32.00
C THR A 193 -20.48 -9.20 31.13
N ASN A 194 -20.98 -8.06 30.65
CA ASN A 194 -22.14 -8.05 29.77
C ASN A 194 -21.87 -8.79 28.45
N ILE A 195 -20.69 -8.64 27.88
CA ILE A 195 -20.33 -9.31 26.62
C ILE A 195 -20.13 -10.81 26.81
N ILE A 196 -19.45 -11.24 27.89
CA ILE A 196 -19.28 -12.67 28.19
C ILE A 196 -20.62 -13.37 28.46
N LEU A 197 -21.56 -12.66 29.10
CA LEU A 197 -22.93 -13.14 29.33
C LEU A 197 -23.86 -12.96 28.12
N ASN A 198 -23.33 -12.55 26.95
CA ASN A 198 -24.09 -12.28 25.72
C ASN A 198 -25.23 -11.25 25.89
N LYS A 199 -25.11 -10.33 26.86
CA LYS A 199 -26.04 -9.21 27.08
C LYS A 199 -25.70 -7.97 26.24
N ALA A 200 -24.53 -7.94 25.62
CA ALA A 200 -24.07 -6.87 24.75
C ALA A 200 -23.20 -7.44 23.61
N ARG A 201 -23.12 -6.71 22.50
CA ARG A 201 -22.24 -7.04 21.37
C ARG A 201 -20.80 -6.68 21.72
N ASP A 202 -19.85 -7.48 21.25
CA ASP A 202 -18.42 -7.16 21.42
C ASP A 202 -18.07 -5.93 20.56
N PRO A 203 -17.33 -4.94 21.07
CA PRO A 203 -17.06 -3.70 20.32
C PRO A 203 -16.21 -3.93 19.07
N PHE A 204 -15.46 -5.03 18.98
CA PHE A 204 -14.66 -5.37 17.79
C PHE A 204 -15.44 -6.22 16.78
N ASP A 205 -16.67 -6.64 17.13
CA ASP A 205 -17.58 -7.36 16.26
C ASP A 205 -18.32 -6.37 15.35
N CYS A 206 -17.63 -5.90 14.30
CA CYS A 206 -18.16 -4.95 13.30
C CYS A 206 -18.44 -5.60 11.93
N TYR A 207 -18.22 -6.91 11.81
CA TYR A 207 -18.14 -7.64 10.55
C TYR A 207 -19.42 -7.58 9.70
N GLU A 208 -20.59 -7.84 10.30
CA GLU A 208 -21.87 -7.74 9.57
C GLU A 208 -22.12 -6.34 9.02
N TYR A 209 -21.81 -5.30 9.83
CA TYR A 209 -21.94 -3.93 9.40
C TYR A 209 -21.03 -3.63 8.19
N LEU A 210 -19.80 -4.15 8.20
CA LEU A 210 -18.87 -4.00 7.08
C LEU A 210 -19.36 -4.73 5.84
N ILE A 211 -19.78 -5.99 5.96
CA ILE A 211 -20.34 -6.79 4.85
C ILE A 211 -21.52 -6.05 4.21
N ASP A 212 -22.45 -5.55 5.03
CA ASP A 212 -23.63 -4.83 4.54
C ASP A 212 -23.23 -3.58 3.76
N LYS A 213 -22.27 -2.79 4.27
CA LYS A 213 -21.78 -1.59 3.58
C LYS A 213 -21.00 -1.89 2.32
N HIS A 214 -20.17 -2.93 2.32
CA HIS A 214 -19.46 -3.36 1.12
C HIS A 214 -20.43 -3.82 0.04
N ARG A 215 -21.49 -4.55 0.42
CA ARG A 215 -22.52 -5.02 -0.51
C ARG A 215 -23.38 -3.88 -1.04
N GLU A 216 -23.85 -2.98 -0.18
CA GLU A 216 -24.67 -1.81 -0.54
C GLU A 216 -23.99 -0.95 -1.62
N HIS A 217 -22.67 -0.81 -1.53
CA HIS A 217 -21.90 0.05 -2.42
C HIS A 217 -21.05 -0.68 -3.46
N GLU A 218 -21.12 -2.02 -3.54
CA GLU A 218 -20.34 -2.87 -4.46
C GLU A 218 -18.82 -2.67 -4.31
N ILE A 219 -18.35 -2.54 -3.08
CA ILE A 219 -16.93 -2.30 -2.78
C ILE A 219 -16.15 -3.61 -2.81
N LYS A 220 -14.98 -3.58 -3.44
CA LYS A 220 -13.98 -4.64 -3.28
C LYS A 220 -13.35 -4.52 -1.91
N ALA A 221 -13.61 -5.48 -1.03
CA ALA A 221 -13.06 -5.53 0.31
C ALA A 221 -12.08 -6.68 0.50
N ILE A 222 -11.01 -6.41 1.25
CA ILE A 222 -10.02 -7.41 1.66
C ILE A 222 -9.87 -7.39 3.18
N PHE A 223 -10.08 -8.53 3.84
CA PHE A 223 -9.80 -8.70 5.26
C PHE A 223 -8.44 -9.40 5.46
N PHE A 224 -7.52 -8.76 6.15
CA PHE A 224 -6.22 -9.33 6.50
C PHE A 224 -6.24 -9.86 7.93
N PHE A 225 -5.99 -11.17 8.11
CA PHE A 225 -6.07 -11.81 9.43
C PHE A 225 -4.71 -12.07 10.06
N LEU A 226 -4.54 -11.63 11.30
CA LEU A 226 -3.36 -11.95 12.11
C LEU A 226 -3.48 -13.37 12.71
N LEU A 227 -2.76 -14.33 12.13
CA LEU A 227 -2.77 -15.74 12.54
C LEU A 227 -1.45 -16.21 13.18
N GLY A 228 -0.65 -15.26 13.65
CA GLY A 228 0.58 -15.53 14.41
C GLY A 228 0.35 -16.24 15.74
N ASP A 229 1.45 -16.62 16.37
CA ASP A 229 1.40 -17.07 17.76
C ASP A 229 1.34 -15.88 18.70
N TYR A 230 0.64 -16.05 19.81
CA TYR A 230 0.48 -14.99 20.79
C TYR A 230 1.85 -14.54 21.34
N GLY A 231 2.10 -13.23 21.29
CA GLY A 231 3.36 -12.62 21.71
C GLY A 231 3.17 -11.21 22.26
N MET A 232 4.29 -10.51 22.48
CA MET A 232 4.29 -9.15 23.00
C MET A 232 3.58 -8.16 22.07
N ASN A 233 3.87 -8.27 20.77
CA ASN A 233 3.33 -7.40 19.71
C ASN A 233 2.10 -7.99 19.02
N ASP A 234 1.89 -9.31 19.10
CA ASP A 234 0.79 -10.01 18.42
C ASP A 234 -0.17 -10.60 19.45
N LYS A 235 -1.34 -9.97 19.65
CA LYS A 235 -2.30 -10.31 20.73
C LYS A 235 -3.57 -11.00 20.21
N ASN A 236 -3.45 -11.67 19.07
CA ASN A 236 -4.52 -12.28 18.31
C ASN A 236 -5.21 -13.45 19.03
N HIS A 237 -6.29 -13.94 18.42
CA HIS A 237 -6.97 -15.17 18.83
C HIS A 237 -6.21 -16.39 18.30
N SER A 238 -6.33 -17.52 19.01
CA SER A 238 -5.74 -18.76 18.52
C SER A 238 -6.34 -19.16 17.18
N ALA A 239 -5.50 -19.42 16.18
CA ALA A 239 -5.93 -19.91 14.87
C ALA A 239 -6.65 -21.28 14.93
N ASN A 240 -6.53 -22.02 16.05
CA ASN A 240 -7.21 -23.29 16.27
C ASN A 240 -8.64 -23.12 16.83
N ASP A 241 -9.07 -21.89 17.16
CA ASP A 241 -10.43 -21.65 17.63
C ASP A 241 -11.44 -21.80 16.48
N LEU A 242 -12.29 -22.82 16.55
CA LEU A 242 -13.28 -23.11 15.50
C LEU A 242 -14.26 -21.96 15.24
N ARG A 243 -14.50 -21.10 16.24
CA ARG A 243 -15.39 -19.93 16.10
C ARG A 243 -14.70 -18.82 15.31
N PHE A 244 -13.39 -18.65 15.52
CA PHE A 244 -12.60 -17.74 14.71
C PHE A 244 -12.50 -18.26 13.27
N GLN A 245 -12.23 -19.55 13.08
CA GLN A 245 -12.23 -20.17 11.75
C GLN A 245 -13.59 -20.01 11.05
N ALA A 246 -14.70 -20.17 11.78
CA ALA A 246 -16.04 -19.96 11.23
C ALA A 246 -16.26 -18.51 10.79
N LEU A 247 -15.77 -17.52 11.55
CA LEU A 247 -15.82 -16.12 11.15
C LEU A 247 -14.98 -15.84 9.88
N ILE A 248 -13.76 -16.38 9.81
CA ILE A 248 -12.91 -16.22 8.62
C ILE A 248 -13.62 -16.80 7.38
N LYS A 249 -14.21 -18.00 7.52
CA LYS A 249 -14.99 -18.64 6.44
C LYS A 249 -16.16 -17.76 6.01
N HIS A 250 -16.95 -17.27 6.97
CA HIS A 250 -18.08 -16.38 6.71
C HIS A 250 -17.64 -15.11 5.98
N LEU A 251 -16.57 -14.45 6.42
CA LEU A 251 -16.04 -13.25 5.75
C LEU A 251 -15.52 -13.58 4.34
N ASN A 252 -14.90 -14.73 4.15
CA ASN A 252 -14.44 -15.22 2.84
C ASN A 252 -15.60 -15.53 1.87
N ASP A 253 -16.82 -15.76 2.36
CA ASP A 253 -17.99 -15.95 1.49
C ASP A 253 -18.47 -14.63 0.86
N TYR A 254 -18.15 -13.48 1.46
CA TYR A 254 -18.60 -12.15 1.01
C TYR A 254 -17.47 -11.21 0.57
N SER A 255 -16.22 -11.51 0.89
CA SER A 255 -15.07 -10.63 0.67
C SER A 255 -13.80 -11.43 0.39
N GLN A 256 -12.77 -10.75 -0.11
CA GLN A 256 -11.45 -11.36 -0.22
C GLN A 256 -10.80 -11.44 1.16
N VAL A 257 -9.94 -12.43 1.33
CA VAL A 257 -9.15 -12.60 2.56
C VAL A 257 -7.68 -12.72 2.22
N GLY A 258 -6.83 -12.14 3.07
CA GLY A 258 -5.39 -12.20 2.97
C GLY A 258 -4.76 -12.49 4.33
N ILE A 259 -3.47 -12.81 4.32
CA ILE A 259 -2.71 -12.99 5.56
C ILE A 259 -2.26 -11.63 6.10
N HIS A 260 -2.32 -11.44 7.41
CA HIS A 260 -1.66 -10.33 8.11
C HIS A 260 -0.44 -10.89 8.86
N PRO A 261 0.74 -11.05 8.23
CA PRO A 261 1.86 -11.73 8.88
C PRO A 261 2.27 -11.01 10.15
N SER A 262 2.49 -11.78 11.20
CA SER A 262 2.79 -11.29 12.54
C SER A 262 4.11 -10.52 12.60
N PHE A 263 4.27 -9.69 13.61
CA PHE A 263 5.54 -9.00 13.85
C PHE A 263 6.71 -9.99 13.98
N GLY A 264 6.47 -11.13 14.63
CA GLY A 264 7.46 -12.21 14.76
C GLY A 264 7.84 -12.90 13.45
N SER A 265 6.93 -12.94 12.47
CA SER A 265 7.16 -13.62 11.18
C SER A 265 8.07 -12.84 10.22
N ASN A 266 8.19 -11.52 10.36
CA ASN A 266 8.95 -10.68 9.41
C ASN A 266 10.43 -11.06 9.30
N ASN A 267 10.98 -11.73 10.30
CA ASN A 267 12.34 -12.27 10.28
C ASN A 267 12.42 -13.80 10.27
N ASN A 268 11.28 -14.49 10.22
CA ASN A 268 11.17 -15.93 10.37
C ASN A 268 10.26 -16.52 9.28
N LEU A 269 10.88 -17.00 8.20
CA LEU A 269 10.20 -17.63 7.06
C LEU A 269 9.37 -18.85 7.47
N GLN A 270 9.84 -19.65 8.45
CA GLN A 270 9.09 -20.81 8.91
C GLN A 270 7.79 -20.39 9.60
N GLN A 271 7.85 -19.35 10.42
CA GLN A 271 6.67 -18.79 11.06
C GLN A 271 5.69 -18.23 10.01
N LEU A 272 6.19 -17.48 9.02
CA LEU A 272 5.37 -16.99 7.91
C LEU A 272 4.66 -18.13 7.18
N ARG A 273 5.35 -19.24 6.88
CA ARG A 273 4.74 -20.45 6.29
C ARG A 273 3.65 -21.04 7.17
N ILE A 274 3.86 -21.11 8.48
CA ILE A 274 2.86 -21.61 9.43
C ILE A 274 1.60 -20.74 9.39
N GLU A 275 1.77 -19.43 9.45
CA GLU A 275 0.65 -18.46 9.45
C GLU A 275 -0.17 -18.52 8.16
N ILE A 276 0.50 -18.58 7.00
CA ILE A 276 -0.16 -18.75 5.70
C ILE A 276 -0.90 -20.08 5.64
N ASN A 277 -0.27 -21.17 6.07
CA ASN A 277 -0.91 -22.50 6.07
C ASN A 277 -2.12 -22.56 7.01
N ARG A 278 -2.11 -21.85 8.15
CA ARG A 278 -3.29 -21.74 9.02
C ARG A 278 -4.47 -21.11 8.29
N LEU A 279 -4.25 -20.02 7.56
CA LEU A 279 -5.31 -19.38 6.78
C LEU A 279 -5.76 -20.27 5.62
N ALA A 280 -4.81 -20.81 4.86
CA ALA A 280 -5.08 -21.68 3.72
C ALA A 280 -5.92 -22.90 4.10
N ASN A 281 -5.57 -23.56 5.22
CA ASN A 281 -6.32 -24.70 5.74
C ASN A 281 -7.69 -24.32 6.29
N THR A 282 -7.84 -23.09 6.81
CA THR A 282 -9.12 -22.60 7.32
C THR A 282 -10.13 -22.40 6.19
N ILE A 283 -9.71 -21.81 5.07
CA ILE A 283 -10.63 -21.50 3.95
C ILE A 283 -10.55 -22.49 2.78
N HIS A 284 -9.66 -23.49 2.87
CA HIS A 284 -9.38 -24.48 1.82
C HIS A 284 -9.00 -23.85 0.46
N ARG A 285 -8.19 -22.79 0.48
CA ARG A 285 -7.70 -22.08 -0.71
C ARG A 285 -6.25 -21.64 -0.53
N GLN A 286 -5.54 -21.45 -1.63
CA GLN A 286 -4.23 -20.80 -1.60
C GLN A 286 -4.37 -19.32 -1.22
N ILE A 287 -3.39 -18.79 -0.50
CA ILE A 287 -3.34 -17.38 -0.08
C ILE A 287 -2.30 -16.68 -0.94
N GLY A 288 -2.73 -15.71 -1.74
CA GLY A 288 -1.85 -14.89 -2.59
C GLY A 288 -1.63 -13.47 -2.09
N LYS A 289 -2.42 -13.02 -1.11
CA LYS A 289 -2.46 -11.62 -0.64
C LYS A 289 -1.90 -11.47 0.77
N SER A 290 -1.01 -10.50 0.97
CA SER A 290 -0.49 -10.15 2.30
C SER A 290 -0.60 -8.66 2.63
N ARG A 291 -0.66 -8.38 3.93
CA ARG A 291 -0.30 -7.09 4.51
C ARG A 291 0.51 -7.31 5.78
N GLN A 292 1.71 -6.77 5.89
CA GLN A 292 2.53 -6.91 7.09
C GLN A 292 1.90 -6.18 8.29
N HIS A 293 1.91 -6.81 9.47
CA HIS A 293 1.56 -6.12 10.71
C HIS A 293 2.47 -4.90 10.91
N PHE A 294 1.88 -3.76 11.28
CA PHE A 294 2.51 -2.44 11.30
C PHE A 294 3.11 -1.98 9.95
N ALA A 295 2.70 -2.54 8.81
CA ALA A 295 3.31 -2.26 7.50
C ALA A 295 4.85 -2.38 7.52
N MET A 296 5.38 -3.32 8.30
CA MET A 296 6.81 -3.46 8.54
C MET A 296 7.51 -4.12 7.34
N LEU A 297 7.92 -3.29 6.40
CA LEU A 297 8.72 -3.69 5.24
C LEU A 297 10.21 -3.52 5.51
N LYS A 298 10.98 -4.59 5.24
CA LYS A 298 12.44 -4.59 5.27
C LYS A 298 12.96 -5.13 3.94
N PHE A 299 13.51 -4.25 3.12
CA PHE A 299 13.97 -4.65 1.80
C PHE A 299 15.37 -5.28 1.85
N PRO A 300 15.63 -6.27 0.98
CA PRO A 300 14.63 -6.98 0.15
C PRO A 300 13.93 -8.13 0.90
N LYS A 301 14.40 -8.47 2.11
CA LYS A 301 14.05 -9.69 2.85
C LYS A 301 12.55 -9.97 2.98
N THR A 302 11.73 -8.96 3.28
CA THR A 302 10.28 -9.15 3.46
C THR A 302 9.64 -9.65 2.17
N TYR A 303 9.90 -8.99 1.04
CA TYR A 303 9.30 -9.35 -0.26
C TYR A 303 9.85 -10.65 -0.83
N GLN A 304 11.14 -10.93 -0.65
CA GLN A 304 11.70 -12.24 -0.96
C GLN A 304 11.01 -13.35 -0.14
N SER A 305 10.78 -13.12 1.15
CA SER A 305 10.11 -14.09 2.02
C SER A 305 8.67 -14.35 1.58
N LEU A 306 7.93 -13.31 1.16
CA LEU A 306 6.58 -13.42 0.62
C LEU A 306 6.54 -14.25 -0.67
N LEU A 307 7.42 -13.97 -1.62
CA LEU A 307 7.52 -14.75 -2.87
C LEU A 307 7.84 -16.23 -2.59
N GLN A 308 8.75 -16.52 -1.66
CA GLN A 308 9.13 -17.88 -1.27
C GLN A 308 7.99 -18.71 -0.66
N VAL A 309 6.92 -18.06 -0.20
CA VAL A 309 5.74 -18.73 0.37
C VAL A 309 4.51 -18.63 -0.54
N GLY A 310 4.69 -18.16 -1.78
CA GLY A 310 3.64 -18.13 -2.79
C GLY A 310 2.73 -16.90 -2.75
N ILE A 311 3.08 -15.86 -1.99
CA ILE A 311 2.39 -14.58 -2.00
C ILE A 311 2.85 -13.78 -3.23
N ASN A 312 1.89 -13.26 -3.98
CA ASN A 312 2.11 -12.53 -5.23
C ASN A 312 1.45 -11.14 -5.24
N GLU A 313 0.70 -10.77 -4.20
CA GLU A 313 0.13 -9.43 -4.02
C GLU A 313 0.39 -8.95 -2.58
N ASP A 314 1.10 -7.83 -2.42
CA ASP A 314 1.35 -7.20 -1.12
C ASP A 314 0.69 -5.81 -1.03
N TYR A 315 0.05 -5.57 0.11
CA TYR A 315 -0.71 -4.35 0.42
C TYR A 315 -0.10 -3.57 1.59
N SER A 316 1.22 -3.70 1.80
CA SER A 316 1.94 -3.13 2.94
C SER A 316 2.69 -1.83 2.60
N MET A 317 2.85 -1.51 1.32
CA MET A 317 3.58 -0.32 0.88
C MET A 317 2.78 0.95 1.19
N GLY A 318 3.01 1.53 2.36
CA GLY A 318 2.46 2.81 2.77
C GLY A 318 3.10 3.28 4.07
N TYR A 319 2.68 4.44 4.57
CA TYR A 319 3.10 4.97 5.87
C TYR A 319 1.95 4.84 6.87
N THR A 320 2.24 4.36 8.08
CA THR A 320 1.19 4.18 9.12
C THR A 320 1.04 5.38 10.05
N ASN A 321 1.88 6.40 9.90
CA ASN A 321 1.97 7.56 10.81
C ASN A 321 1.87 8.90 10.07
N ILE A 322 1.65 8.86 8.76
CA ILE A 322 1.30 9.98 7.91
C ILE A 322 0.57 9.44 6.68
N ASN A 323 -0.50 10.08 6.25
CA ASN A 323 -1.19 9.67 5.03
C ASN A 323 -0.51 10.30 3.81
N GLY A 324 -0.41 9.57 2.70
CA GLY A 324 0.34 9.99 1.51
C GLY A 324 0.90 8.82 0.72
N PHE A 325 1.58 9.11 -0.39
CA PHE A 325 2.03 8.13 -1.37
C PHE A 325 3.47 7.71 -1.11
N ARG A 326 3.67 6.59 -0.38
CA ARG A 326 5.03 6.06 -0.12
C ARG A 326 5.78 5.71 -1.41
N ALA A 327 5.12 5.10 -2.38
CA ALA A 327 5.72 4.81 -3.69
C ALA A 327 5.65 5.99 -4.67
N SER A 328 5.08 7.14 -4.27
CA SER A 328 4.77 8.27 -5.16
C SER A 328 3.99 7.86 -6.42
N TYR A 329 3.19 6.79 -6.29
CA TYR A 329 2.46 6.15 -7.38
C TYR A 329 1.15 5.57 -6.86
N CYS A 330 0.09 5.60 -7.68
CA CYS A 330 -1.24 5.13 -7.30
C CYS A 330 -1.79 4.02 -8.22
N TYR A 331 -0.96 3.39 -9.05
CA TYR A 331 -1.34 2.13 -9.73
C TYR A 331 -0.61 0.95 -9.08
N PRO A 332 -1.15 -0.28 -9.20
CA PRO A 332 -0.38 -1.48 -8.92
C PRO A 332 0.86 -1.54 -9.80
N PHE A 333 1.96 -2.04 -9.24
CA PHE A 333 3.21 -2.24 -9.98
C PHE A 333 3.93 -3.47 -9.45
N LYS A 334 4.80 -4.06 -10.26
CA LYS A 334 5.63 -5.18 -9.80
C LYS A 334 6.84 -4.69 -9.02
N TRP A 335 7.20 -5.44 -7.99
CA TRP A 335 8.42 -5.21 -7.25
C TRP A 335 9.63 -5.61 -8.09
N TYR A 336 10.58 -4.67 -8.23
CA TYR A 336 11.91 -4.90 -8.78
C TYR A 336 12.88 -5.20 -7.63
N SER A 337 13.51 -6.38 -7.64
CA SER A 337 14.54 -6.75 -6.67
C SER A 337 15.85 -6.07 -7.07
N LEU A 338 16.30 -5.06 -6.31
CA LEU A 338 17.56 -4.38 -6.59
C LEU A 338 18.78 -5.29 -6.36
N GLU A 339 18.73 -6.17 -5.36
CA GLU A 339 19.84 -7.10 -5.11
C GLU A 339 20.00 -8.14 -6.22
N ASP A 340 18.88 -8.58 -6.80
CA ASP A 340 18.85 -9.62 -7.83
C ASP A 340 18.72 -9.05 -9.26
N GLU A 341 18.67 -7.73 -9.42
CA GLU A 341 18.52 -6.98 -10.68
C GLU A 341 17.46 -7.54 -11.65
N HIS A 342 16.25 -7.83 -11.12
CA HIS A 342 15.14 -8.28 -11.97
C HIS A 342 13.75 -7.88 -11.43
N GLU A 343 12.81 -7.77 -12.37
CA GLU A 343 11.38 -7.66 -12.06
C GLU A 343 10.86 -9.01 -11.54
N THR A 344 10.17 -8.98 -10.41
CA THR A 344 9.57 -10.18 -9.79
C THR A 344 8.07 -10.31 -10.13
N ASN A 345 7.46 -11.43 -9.73
CA ASN A 345 6.02 -11.63 -9.86
C ASN A 345 5.19 -11.04 -8.70
N LEU A 346 5.80 -10.31 -7.77
CA LEU A 346 5.10 -9.70 -6.63
C LEU A 346 4.52 -8.34 -7.04
N TYR A 347 3.20 -8.23 -7.08
CA TYR A 347 2.49 -6.96 -7.25
C TYR A 347 2.39 -6.21 -5.94
N ILE A 348 2.72 -4.92 -5.99
CA ILE A 348 2.62 -3.99 -4.88
C ILE A 348 1.38 -3.12 -5.08
N HIS A 349 0.50 -3.20 -4.10
CA HIS A 349 -0.72 -2.44 -3.99
C HIS A 349 -0.55 -1.39 -2.88
N SER A 350 0.01 -0.24 -3.23
CA SER A 350 0.36 0.79 -2.25
C SER A 350 -0.87 1.48 -1.67
N PHE A 351 -0.98 1.50 -0.34
CA PHE A 351 -1.99 2.29 0.35
C PHE A 351 -1.47 3.70 0.65
N CYS A 352 -2.40 4.65 0.67
CA CYS A 352 -2.11 6.05 0.97
C CYS A 352 -2.90 6.61 2.16
N LEU A 353 -3.82 5.81 2.72
CA LEU A 353 -4.71 6.24 3.80
C LEU A 353 -4.87 5.16 4.86
N THR A 354 -4.70 5.55 6.12
CA THR A 354 -5.07 4.75 7.30
C THR A 354 -5.99 5.56 8.19
N GLU A 355 -7.06 4.96 8.70
CA GLU A 355 -8.01 5.63 9.57
C GLU A 355 -7.37 6.09 10.89
N ASN A 356 -6.41 5.33 11.42
CA ASN A 356 -5.69 5.69 12.64
C ASN A 356 -4.98 7.04 12.48
N THR A 357 -4.26 7.23 11.37
CA THR A 357 -3.58 8.50 11.09
C THR A 357 -4.58 9.64 10.88
N VAL A 358 -5.68 9.40 10.16
CA VAL A 358 -6.74 10.42 9.98
C VAL A 358 -7.34 10.81 11.33
N ASN A 359 -7.64 9.84 12.20
CA ASN A 359 -8.25 10.10 13.51
C ASN A 359 -7.31 10.89 14.43
N GLU A 360 -6.02 10.55 14.45
CA GLU A 360 -5.01 11.30 15.20
C GLU A 360 -4.89 12.74 14.70
N GLU A 361 -4.85 12.94 13.39
CA GLU A 361 -4.78 14.26 12.77
C GLU A 361 -6.06 15.08 13.00
N ALA A 362 -7.23 14.47 12.83
CA ALA A 362 -8.53 15.08 13.13
C ALA A 362 -8.61 15.57 14.57
N LYS A 363 -8.10 14.78 15.52
CA LYS A 363 -8.03 15.17 16.93
C LYS A 363 -7.07 16.35 17.13
N LYS A 364 -5.87 16.29 16.54
CA LYS A 364 -4.85 17.35 16.67
C LYS A 364 -5.32 18.69 16.08
N LEU A 365 -5.99 18.65 14.95
CA LEU A 365 -6.44 19.83 14.20
C LEU A 365 -7.87 20.25 14.52
N SER A 366 -8.60 19.46 15.32
CA SER A 366 -10.05 19.62 15.53
C SER A 366 -10.82 19.67 14.20
N ALA A 367 -10.36 18.86 13.24
CA ALA A 367 -10.88 18.80 11.88
C ALA A 367 -11.88 17.65 11.70
N ASP A 368 -12.70 17.76 10.66
CA ASP A 368 -13.59 16.68 10.26
C ASP A 368 -12.82 15.57 9.55
N PHE A 369 -13.18 14.31 9.82
CA PHE A 369 -12.52 13.14 9.25
C PHE A 369 -12.53 13.17 7.72
N LEU A 370 -13.66 13.50 7.09
CA LEU A 370 -13.80 13.46 5.63
C LEU A 370 -13.01 14.57 4.95
N LYS A 371 -12.90 15.74 5.60
CA LYS A 371 -12.09 16.86 5.08
C LYS A 371 -10.60 16.55 4.98
N LEU A 372 -10.09 15.65 5.83
CA LEU A 372 -8.69 15.19 5.77
C LEU A 372 -8.50 14.10 4.72
N VAL A 373 -9.53 13.31 4.44
CA VAL A 373 -9.48 12.22 3.45
C VAL A 373 -9.64 12.71 2.02
N GLU A 374 -10.55 13.69 1.82
CA GLU A 374 -10.96 14.17 0.49
C GLU A 374 -9.79 14.59 -0.40
N PRO A 375 -8.76 15.35 0.05
CA PRO A 375 -7.63 15.73 -0.81
C PRO A 375 -6.85 14.53 -1.36
N ILE A 376 -6.58 13.52 -0.53
CA ILE A 376 -5.83 12.32 -0.93
C ILE A 376 -6.65 11.50 -1.93
N LEU A 377 -7.94 11.33 -1.64
CA LEU A 377 -8.87 10.65 -2.53
C LEU A 377 -8.96 11.34 -3.90
N ASN A 378 -9.05 12.67 -3.92
CA ASN A 378 -9.15 13.46 -5.15
C ASN A 378 -7.88 13.33 -6.01
N GLU A 379 -6.69 13.26 -5.39
CA GLU A 379 -5.45 12.98 -6.13
C GLU A 379 -5.50 11.60 -6.80
N VAL A 380 -6.01 10.56 -6.13
CA VAL A 380 -6.14 9.24 -6.78
C VAL A 380 -7.19 9.24 -7.89
N LYS A 381 -8.35 9.88 -7.66
CA LYS A 381 -9.42 10.02 -8.66
C LYS A 381 -8.94 10.79 -9.89
N LYS A 382 -8.14 11.85 -9.71
CA LYS A 382 -7.55 12.68 -10.78
C LYS A 382 -6.77 11.86 -11.79
N TYR A 383 -6.04 10.84 -11.34
CA TYR A 383 -5.27 9.95 -12.22
C TYR A 383 -5.95 8.60 -12.47
N HIS A 384 -7.23 8.44 -12.15
CA HIS A 384 -7.94 7.16 -12.28
C HIS A 384 -7.21 5.96 -11.65
N GLY A 385 -6.58 6.20 -10.49
CA GLY A 385 -5.76 5.22 -9.80
C GLY A 385 -6.53 4.23 -8.95
N GLU A 386 -5.76 3.38 -8.26
CA GLU A 386 -6.27 2.48 -7.24
C GLU A 386 -6.14 3.14 -5.86
N PHE A 387 -7.28 3.46 -5.25
CA PHE A 387 -7.34 3.99 -3.90
C PHE A 387 -7.49 2.84 -2.91
N ILE A 388 -6.47 2.66 -2.06
CA ILE A 388 -6.46 1.63 -1.01
C ILE A 388 -6.48 2.33 0.34
N SER A 389 -7.52 2.02 1.12
CA SER A 389 -7.69 2.52 2.49
C SER A 389 -7.55 1.39 3.51
N VAL A 390 -6.84 1.64 4.59
CA VAL A 390 -6.69 0.72 5.72
C VAL A 390 -7.61 1.15 6.86
N PHE A 391 -8.39 0.20 7.36
CA PHE A 391 -9.16 0.31 8.60
C PHE A 391 -8.87 -0.90 9.48
N HIS A 392 -9.05 -0.79 10.79
CA HIS A 392 -8.88 -1.87 11.74
C HIS A 392 -10.23 -2.16 12.40
N ASN A 393 -10.54 -3.44 12.62
CA ASN A 393 -11.83 -3.82 13.17
C ASN A 393 -12.07 -3.27 14.59
N ASP A 394 -10.99 -3.01 15.34
CA ASP A 394 -11.01 -2.51 16.71
C ASP A 394 -11.28 -1.00 16.84
N THR A 395 -11.34 -0.27 15.73
CA THR A 395 -11.67 1.17 15.70
C THR A 395 -13.14 1.45 15.40
N PHE A 396 -13.96 0.44 15.08
CA PHE A 396 -15.37 0.57 14.66
C PHE A 396 -16.37 0.84 15.78
N ASP A 397 -16.15 1.91 16.54
CA ASP A 397 -17.19 2.49 17.39
C ASP A 397 -18.32 3.14 16.57
N GLU A 398 -19.38 3.63 17.24
CA GLU A 398 -20.52 4.25 16.55
C GLU A 398 -20.15 5.49 15.72
N LYS A 399 -19.14 6.26 16.15
CA LYS A 399 -18.65 7.41 15.40
C LYS A 399 -17.91 6.95 14.15
N MET A 400 -17.05 5.95 14.27
CA MET A 400 -16.29 5.40 13.16
C MET A 400 -17.20 4.74 12.14
N LYS A 401 -18.26 4.03 12.54
CA LYS A 401 -19.29 3.51 11.60
C LYS A 401 -19.96 4.64 10.80
N LYS A 402 -20.31 5.75 11.45
CA LYS A 402 -20.88 6.92 10.73
C LYS A 402 -19.88 7.48 9.72
N ASN A 403 -18.64 7.71 10.15
CA ASN A 403 -17.57 8.22 9.31
C ASN A 403 -17.25 7.27 8.14
N TYR A 404 -17.18 5.96 8.39
CA TYR A 404 -16.92 4.94 7.38
C TYR A 404 -18.03 4.90 6.32
N SER A 405 -19.29 4.99 6.74
CA SER A 405 -20.42 5.04 5.80
C SER A 405 -20.32 6.23 4.84
N ALA A 406 -20.00 7.42 5.38
CA ALA A 406 -19.84 8.62 4.58
C ALA A 406 -18.57 8.57 3.70
N PHE A 407 -17.49 8.03 4.24
CA PHE A 407 -16.23 7.81 3.51
C PHE A 407 -16.44 6.90 2.31
N VAL A 408 -17.13 5.78 2.47
CA VAL A 408 -17.46 4.83 1.39
C VAL A 408 -18.24 5.50 0.27
N GLN A 409 -19.23 6.33 0.61
CA GLN A 409 -20.02 7.08 -0.38
C GLN A 409 -19.16 8.09 -1.15
N MET A 410 -18.21 8.74 -0.47
CA MET A 410 -17.29 9.69 -1.08
C MET A 410 -16.24 9.00 -1.96
N ALA A 411 -15.77 7.82 -1.54
CA ALA A 411 -14.71 7.05 -2.18
C ALA A 411 -15.18 6.26 -3.41
N LYS A 412 -16.47 5.91 -3.50
CA LYS A 412 -17.08 5.41 -4.75
C LYS A 412 -17.06 6.48 -5.84
#